data_AF-A0A2N5ZQY4-F1
#
_entry.id   AF-A0A2N5ZQY4-F1
#
_cell.length_a   1.000
_cell.length_b   1.000
_cell.length_c   1.000
_cell.angle_alpha   90.00
_cell.angle_beta   90.00
_cell.angle_gamma   90.00
#
_symmetry.space_group_name_H-M   'P 1'
#
loop_
_entity.id
_entity.type
_entity.pdbx_description
1 polymer ?
#
loop_
_entity_poly.entity_id
_entity_poly.type
_entity_poly.pdbx_seq_one_letter_code
_entity_poly.pdbx_strand_id
1 'polypeptide(L)'
;MKRWVISICIIVSEYSGVNAQDINIDEVKKVANNFFSITDNSKSLISEIEVQRFSKNDTDLIYLANNKKNFIFIANDLRVTPILGYTDEGSFDGENIPPQLLSLIESYKTEILSLKSGKSDYKRSYEKDWEQYLKSDFSSEKASVAPFITVKWNQGSGWNRFCPEDADGPGGRVYAGCVAVSMAQSMSVYKHPDVGVGESGYSAGEYGYLSANYGETEYNWDLMSETTSDDYNALLLYHCAVSV
;
A
#
# COMPACT_ATOMS: atom_id res chain seq x y z
N MET A 1 -54.74 54.34 22.16
CA MET A 1 -54.54 52.93 21.75
C MET A 1 -53.22 52.84 20.99
N LYS A 2 -52.14 52.33 21.62
CA LYS A 2 -50.81 52.22 21.00
C LYS A 2 -50.74 50.89 20.24
N ARG A 3 -50.56 50.93 18.92
CA ARG A 3 -50.33 49.75 18.07
C ARG A 3 -48.83 49.46 18.02
N TRP A 4 -48.42 48.31 18.53
CA TRP A 4 -47.06 47.80 18.36
C TRP A 4 -46.99 47.02 17.06
N VAL A 5 -46.09 47.41 16.15
CA VAL A 5 -45.75 46.64 14.95
C VAL A 5 -44.56 45.77 15.32
N ILE A 6 -44.77 44.48 15.48
CA ILE A 6 -43.69 43.50 15.68
C ILE A 6 -43.17 43.15 14.28
N SER A 7 -41.99 43.68 13.94
CA SER A 7 -41.26 43.23 12.75
C SER A 7 -40.54 41.93 13.07
N ILE A 8 -40.97 40.84 12.45
CA ILE A 8 -40.28 39.55 12.51
C ILE A 8 -39.12 39.60 11.52
N CYS A 9 -37.89 39.77 12.02
CA CYS A 9 -36.69 39.55 11.24
C CYS A 9 -36.44 38.04 11.14
N ILE A 10 -36.72 37.47 9.96
CA ILE A 10 -36.30 36.10 9.64
C ILE A 10 -34.80 36.16 9.33
N ILE A 11 -33.97 35.72 10.29
CA ILE A 11 -32.55 35.47 10.06
C ILE A 11 -32.46 34.16 9.28
N VAL A 12 -32.32 34.26 7.96
CA VAL A 12 -31.90 33.14 7.12
C VAL A 12 -30.42 32.91 7.43
N SER A 13 -30.12 31.94 8.29
CA SER A 13 -28.76 31.44 8.43
C SER A 13 -28.44 30.66 7.17
N GLU A 14 -27.52 31.18 6.37
CA GLU A 14 -26.87 30.41 5.32
C GLU A 14 -26.10 29.28 6.00
N TYR A 15 -26.72 28.10 6.06
CA TYR A 15 -25.99 26.86 6.24
C TYR A 15 -25.01 26.78 5.07
N SER A 16 -23.75 27.14 5.33
CA SER A 16 -22.65 26.75 4.46
C SER A 16 -22.65 25.23 4.48
N GLY A 17 -23.29 24.64 3.47
CA GLY A 17 -23.24 23.20 3.25
C GLY A 17 -21.78 22.81 3.28
N VAL A 18 -21.44 21.85 4.15
CA VAL A 18 -20.18 21.13 4.04
C VAL A 18 -20.28 20.42 2.70
N ASN A 19 -19.81 21.07 1.64
CA ASN A 19 -19.75 20.46 0.32
C ASN A 19 -18.81 19.28 0.46
N ALA A 20 -19.38 18.08 0.36
CA ALA A 20 -18.60 16.86 0.21
C ALA A 20 -17.69 17.07 -0.99
N GLN A 21 -16.39 17.17 -0.76
CA GLN A 21 -15.38 17.31 -1.80
C GLN A 21 -15.07 15.94 -2.42
N ASP A 22 -16.12 15.21 -2.77
CA ASP A 22 -16.03 13.90 -3.40
C ASP A 22 -15.61 14.08 -4.86
N ILE A 23 -14.95 13.07 -5.40
CA ILE A 23 -14.64 12.98 -6.82
C ILE A 23 -15.65 12.04 -7.48
N ASN A 24 -16.19 12.42 -8.64
CA ASN A 24 -17.11 11.57 -9.37
C ASN A 24 -16.36 10.51 -10.22
N ILE A 25 -17.07 9.49 -10.67
CA ILE A 25 -16.47 8.36 -11.39
C ILE A 25 -15.81 8.74 -12.72
N ASP A 26 -16.31 9.77 -13.40
CA ASP A 26 -15.74 10.25 -14.67
C ASP A 26 -14.43 10.99 -14.42
N GLU A 27 -14.36 11.76 -13.34
CA GLU A 27 -13.12 12.40 -12.86
C GLU A 27 -12.09 11.35 -12.42
N VAL A 28 -12.49 10.29 -11.72
CA VAL A 28 -11.61 9.15 -11.37
C VAL A 28 -11.01 8.52 -12.62
N LYS A 29 -11.84 8.20 -13.62
CA LYS A 29 -11.38 7.66 -14.90
C LYS A 29 -10.46 8.64 -15.63
N LYS A 30 -10.74 9.94 -15.57
CA LYS A 30 -9.89 10.97 -16.18
C LYS A 30 -8.52 11.05 -15.52
N VAL A 31 -8.47 11.07 -14.19
CA VAL A 31 -7.23 11.04 -13.39
C VAL A 31 -6.42 9.79 -13.73
N ALA A 32 -7.08 8.63 -13.78
CA ALA A 32 -6.44 7.37 -14.13
C ALA A 32 -5.85 7.37 -15.55
N ASN A 33 -6.63 7.80 -16.54
CA ASN A 33 -6.16 7.94 -17.92
C ASN A 33 -4.95 8.87 -18.04
N ASN A 34 -5.02 10.04 -17.40
CA ASN A 34 -3.92 10.99 -17.42
C ASN A 34 -2.68 10.41 -16.75
N PHE A 35 -2.84 9.76 -15.58
CA PHE A 35 -1.74 9.08 -14.88
C PHE A 35 -1.06 8.03 -15.78
N PHE A 36 -1.84 7.11 -16.33
CA PHE A 36 -1.31 6.02 -17.18
C PHE A 36 -0.64 6.54 -18.45
N SER A 37 -1.09 7.68 -18.99
CA SER A 37 -0.47 8.27 -20.20
C SER A 37 0.95 8.79 -19.98
N ILE A 38 1.36 9.01 -18.74
CA ILE A 38 2.71 9.48 -18.39
C ILE A 38 3.62 8.29 -18.06
N THR A 39 3.06 7.26 -17.41
CA THR A 39 3.83 6.10 -16.96
C THR A 39 4.00 5.05 -18.05
N ASP A 40 3.04 4.93 -18.98
CA ASP A 40 3.15 4.04 -20.14
C ASP A 40 3.83 4.79 -21.31
N ASN A 41 5.11 4.48 -21.56
CA ASN A 41 5.85 4.99 -22.73
C ASN A 41 5.23 4.55 -24.08
N SER A 42 4.27 3.63 -24.07
CA SER A 42 3.53 3.25 -25.26
C SER A 42 2.26 4.10 -25.40
N LYS A 43 2.15 4.88 -26.49
CA LYS A 43 0.90 5.52 -26.95
C LYS A 43 -0.15 4.48 -27.43
N SER A 44 -0.18 3.30 -26.83
CA SER A 44 -1.15 2.26 -27.13
C SER A 44 -2.52 2.71 -26.63
N LEU A 45 -3.54 2.45 -27.44
CA LEU A 45 -4.94 2.73 -27.16
C LEU A 45 -5.30 2.31 -25.72
N ILE A 46 -5.87 3.27 -24.99
CA ILE A 46 -6.38 3.15 -23.62
C ILE A 46 -7.18 1.85 -23.50
N SER A 47 -6.67 0.89 -22.73
CA SER A 47 -7.47 -0.24 -22.28
C SER A 47 -8.61 0.29 -21.40
N GLU A 48 -9.76 -0.38 -21.46
CA GLU A 48 -10.91 -0.06 -20.62
C GLU A 48 -10.48 0.00 -19.14
N ILE A 49 -10.69 1.15 -18.50
CA ILE A 49 -10.38 1.33 -17.07
C ILE A 49 -11.54 0.78 -16.26
N GLU A 50 -11.25 -0.31 -15.54
CA GLU A 50 -12.13 -0.89 -14.54
C GLU A 50 -11.94 -0.12 -13.22
N VAL A 51 -13.04 0.27 -12.59
CA VAL A 51 -13.01 1.01 -11.32
C VAL A 51 -13.76 0.25 -10.24
N GLN A 52 -13.07 -0.05 -9.15
CA GLN A 52 -13.63 -0.67 -7.95
C GLN A 52 -13.68 0.33 -6.79
N ARG A 53 -14.66 0.17 -5.90
CA ARG A 53 -14.89 1.05 -4.75
C ARG A 53 -14.42 0.39 -3.46
N PHE A 54 -13.67 1.14 -2.68
CA PHE A 54 -13.20 0.73 -1.37
C PHE A 54 -13.89 1.61 -0.32
N SER A 55 -14.93 1.04 0.29
CA SER A 55 -15.92 1.79 1.08
C SER A 55 -15.91 1.39 2.56
N LYS A 56 -16.35 2.28 3.44
CA LYS A 56 -16.54 2.03 4.89
C LYS A 56 -17.78 2.77 5.35
N ASN A 57 -18.68 2.10 6.07
CA ASN A 57 -19.96 2.67 6.52
C ASN A 57 -20.76 3.31 5.37
N ASP A 58 -20.93 2.58 4.26
CA ASP A 58 -21.62 3.04 3.03
C ASP A 58 -21.05 4.32 2.40
N THR A 59 -19.83 4.71 2.78
CA THR A 59 -19.10 5.84 2.21
C THR A 59 -17.97 5.32 1.35
N ASP A 60 -17.95 5.70 0.08
CA ASP A 60 -16.82 5.45 -0.82
C ASP A 60 -15.63 6.33 -0.40
N LEU A 61 -14.46 5.74 -0.19
CA LEU A 61 -13.30 6.47 0.35
C LEU A 61 -12.09 6.41 -0.58
N ILE A 62 -11.94 5.30 -1.31
CA ILE A 62 -10.84 5.06 -2.25
C ILE A 62 -11.43 4.40 -3.49
N TYR A 63 -10.89 4.73 -4.66
CA TYR A 63 -11.14 4.03 -5.91
C TYR A 63 -9.89 3.28 -6.35
N LEU A 64 -10.03 2.02 -6.72
CA LEU A 64 -9.00 1.27 -7.44
C LEU A 64 -9.32 1.34 -8.93
N ALA A 65 -8.47 2.00 -9.70
CA ALA A 65 -8.58 2.06 -11.16
C ALA A 65 -7.51 1.17 -11.80
N ASN A 66 -7.92 0.24 -12.66
CA ASN A 66 -7.06 -0.79 -13.26
C ASN A 66 -7.28 -0.84 -14.78
N ASN A 67 -6.21 -0.94 -15.56
CA ASN A 67 -6.25 -1.03 -17.02
C ASN A 67 -5.72 -2.37 -17.57
N LYS A 68 -5.64 -3.39 -16.71
CA LYS A 68 -5.07 -4.75 -16.89
C LYS A 68 -3.56 -4.82 -17.04
N LYS A 69 -2.85 -3.69 -17.09
CA LYS A 69 -1.38 -3.62 -17.16
C LYS A 69 -0.75 -2.94 -15.94
N ASN A 70 -1.46 -2.02 -15.32
CA ASN A 70 -1.12 -1.34 -14.08
C ASN A 70 -2.40 -0.89 -13.36
N PHE A 71 -2.25 -0.47 -12.11
CA PHE A 71 -3.37 0.03 -11.31
C PHE A 71 -2.95 1.20 -10.42
N ILE A 72 -3.93 2.00 -10.02
CA ILE A 72 -3.77 3.11 -9.09
C ILE A 72 -4.88 3.12 -8.03
N PHE A 73 -4.53 3.53 -6.82
CA PHE A 73 -5.47 3.89 -5.77
C PHE A 73 -5.67 5.41 -5.76
N ILE A 74 -6.90 5.85 -5.96
CA ILE A 74 -7.31 7.27 -5.98
C ILE A 74 -8.12 7.58 -4.74
N ALA A 75 -7.79 8.67 -4.04
CA ALA A 75 -8.59 9.13 -2.90
C ALA A 75 -9.95 9.69 -3.34
N ASN A 76 -11.03 9.37 -2.62
CA ASN A 76 -12.35 9.98 -2.84
C ASN A 76 -12.54 11.25 -1.99
N ASP A 77 -11.54 12.13 -1.91
CA ASP A 77 -11.68 13.43 -1.23
C ASP A 77 -10.63 14.42 -1.74
N LEU A 78 -11.05 15.59 -2.23
CA LEU A 78 -10.12 16.59 -2.79
C LEU A 78 -9.15 17.18 -1.75
N ARG A 79 -9.40 16.97 -0.45
CA ARG A 79 -8.51 17.37 0.66
C ARG A 79 -7.40 16.37 0.93
N VAL A 80 -7.32 15.29 0.15
CA VAL A 80 -6.29 14.25 0.24
C VAL A 80 -5.51 14.20 -1.07
N THR A 81 -4.27 13.72 -1.01
CA THR A 81 -3.46 13.52 -2.23
C THR A 81 -4.23 12.67 -3.25
N PRO A 82 -4.24 13.03 -4.55
CA PRO A 82 -5.03 12.33 -5.56
C PRO A 82 -4.67 10.84 -5.67
N ILE A 83 -3.37 10.53 -5.69
CA ILE A 83 -2.84 9.17 -5.83
C ILE A 83 -2.32 8.69 -4.47
N LEU A 84 -2.90 7.62 -3.96
CA LEU A 84 -2.52 6.96 -2.70
C LEU A 84 -1.48 5.85 -2.91
N GLY A 85 -1.41 5.30 -4.11
CA GLY A 85 -0.46 4.27 -4.50
C GLY A 85 -0.68 3.85 -5.95
N TYR A 86 0.35 3.34 -6.61
CA TYR A 86 0.28 2.87 -7.99
C TYR A 86 1.28 1.75 -8.25
N THR A 87 1.12 1.06 -9.37
CA THR A 87 2.15 0.20 -9.95
C THR A 87 2.54 0.68 -11.34
N ASP A 88 3.78 0.39 -11.74
CA ASP A 88 4.24 0.59 -13.11
C ASP A 88 3.77 -0.55 -14.04
N GLU A 89 3.65 -1.75 -13.47
CA GLU A 89 3.26 -2.99 -14.16
C GLU A 89 2.39 -3.91 -13.28
N GLY A 90 1.79 -4.92 -13.92
CA GLY A 90 0.91 -5.90 -13.29
C GLY A 90 -0.53 -5.42 -13.10
N SER A 91 -1.44 -6.37 -12.84
CA SER A 91 -2.83 -6.06 -12.51
C SER A 91 -3.13 -6.46 -11.06
N PHE A 92 -4.08 -5.78 -10.44
CA PHE A 92 -4.58 -6.13 -9.11
C PHE A 92 -6.08 -6.36 -9.15
N ASP A 93 -6.51 -7.52 -8.66
CA ASP A 93 -7.92 -7.93 -8.71
C ASP A 93 -8.79 -7.21 -7.68
N GLY A 94 -8.19 -6.63 -6.63
CA GLY A 94 -8.90 -5.96 -5.55
C GLY A 94 -9.57 -6.88 -4.53
N GLU A 95 -9.48 -8.20 -4.72
CA GLU A 95 -10.19 -9.21 -3.92
C GLU A 95 -9.22 -9.98 -3.01
N ASN A 96 -8.09 -10.44 -3.55
CA ASN A 96 -7.12 -11.25 -2.81
C ASN A 96 -6.03 -10.37 -2.19
N ILE A 97 -6.44 -9.39 -1.38
CA ILE A 97 -5.55 -8.38 -0.82
C ILE A 97 -4.66 -8.99 0.28
N PRO A 98 -3.31 -8.91 0.18
CA PRO A 98 -2.42 -9.31 1.26
C PRO A 98 -2.74 -8.56 2.56
N PRO A 99 -2.73 -9.21 3.74
CA PRO A 99 -3.15 -8.58 5.00
C PRO A 99 -2.44 -7.25 5.32
N GLN A 100 -1.16 -7.12 4.97
CA GLN A 100 -0.36 -5.92 5.19
C GLN A 100 -0.84 -4.77 4.29
N LEU A 101 -1.15 -5.05 3.02
CA LEU A 101 -1.73 -4.06 2.11
C LEU A 101 -3.15 -3.69 2.54
N LEU A 102 -3.94 -4.66 2.99
CA LEU A 102 -5.28 -4.40 3.53
C LEU A 102 -5.21 -3.46 4.75
N SER A 103 -4.25 -3.68 5.65
CA SER A 103 -4.03 -2.82 6.82
C SER A 103 -3.67 -1.38 6.42
N LEU A 104 -2.83 -1.20 5.39
CA LEU A 104 -2.50 0.12 4.84
C LEU A 104 -3.74 0.81 4.24
N ILE A 105 -4.51 0.08 3.43
CA ILE A 105 -5.75 0.57 2.82
C ILE A 105 -6.77 0.98 3.89
N GLU A 106 -6.94 0.18 4.95
CA GLU A 106 -7.85 0.51 6.06
C GLU A 106 -7.38 1.73 6.86
N SER A 107 -6.07 1.96 6.94
CA SER A 107 -5.50 3.17 7.54
C SER A 107 -5.87 4.40 6.71
N TYR A 108 -5.69 4.37 5.39
CA TYR A 108 -6.13 5.45 4.50
C TYR A 108 -7.64 5.69 4.58
N LYS A 109 -8.46 4.63 4.57
CA LYS A 109 -9.91 4.76 4.73
C LYS A 109 -10.28 5.44 6.04
N THR A 110 -9.60 5.10 7.13
CA THR A 110 -9.85 5.69 8.44
C THR A 110 -9.49 7.18 8.48
N GLU A 111 -8.39 7.58 7.86
CA GLU A 111 -8.00 8.99 7.73
C GLU A 111 -8.97 9.80 6.89
N ILE A 112 -9.33 9.30 5.69
CA ILE A 112 -10.27 9.97 4.77
C ILE A 112 -11.65 10.11 5.43
N LEU A 113 -12.12 9.06 6.11
CA LEU A 113 -13.42 9.09 6.81
C LEU A 113 -13.40 10.09 7.99
N SER A 114 -12.27 10.23 8.69
CA SER A 114 -12.10 11.24 9.74
C SER A 114 -12.23 12.66 9.19
N LEU A 115 -11.64 12.93 8.02
CA LEU A 115 -11.76 14.22 7.31
C LEU A 115 -13.20 14.49 6.85
N LYS A 116 -13.87 13.48 6.28
CA LYS A 116 -15.28 13.58 5.86
C LYS A 116 -16.24 13.83 7.02
N SER A 117 -15.97 13.23 8.18
CA SER A 117 -16.79 13.41 9.38
C SER A 117 -16.49 14.68 10.19
N GLY A 118 -15.57 15.53 9.71
CA GLY A 118 -15.20 16.78 10.39
C GLY A 118 -14.43 16.57 11.70
N LYS A 119 -13.87 15.37 11.92
CA LYS A 119 -13.10 15.02 13.12
C LYS A 119 -11.61 15.39 13.03
N SER A 120 -11.19 15.95 11.90
CA SER A 120 -9.80 16.31 11.63
C SER A 120 -9.73 17.69 10.98
N ASP A 121 -8.92 18.57 11.56
CA ASP A 121 -8.67 19.95 11.08
C ASP A 121 -7.47 20.02 10.11
N TYR A 122 -7.26 18.98 9.30
CA TYR A 122 -6.09 18.91 8.41
C TYR A 122 -6.14 20.07 7.38
N LYS A 123 -5.15 20.97 7.46
CA LYS A 123 -5.12 22.23 6.69
C LYS A 123 -4.34 22.16 5.38
N ARG A 124 -3.86 20.98 4.99
CA ARG A 124 -3.10 20.83 3.74
C ARG A 124 -4.08 20.89 2.56
N SER A 125 -3.81 21.76 1.60
CA SER A 125 -4.52 21.79 0.32
C SER A 125 -3.77 20.93 -0.70
N TYR A 126 -4.51 20.08 -1.42
CA TYR A 126 -4.03 19.28 -2.55
C TYR A 126 -4.62 19.78 -3.88
N GLU A 127 -5.21 20.98 -3.91
CA GLU A 127 -5.88 21.53 -5.11
C GLU A 127 -4.97 21.50 -6.34
N LYS A 128 -3.70 21.92 -6.19
CA LYS A 128 -2.74 21.91 -7.30
C LYS A 128 -2.42 20.50 -7.80
N ASP A 129 -2.32 19.53 -6.90
CA ASP A 129 -2.07 18.14 -7.29
C ASP A 129 -3.28 17.59 -8.05
N TRP A 130 -4.50 17.84 -7.55
CA TRP A 130 -5.74 17.48 -8.25
C TRP A 130 -5.84 18.14 -9.62
N GLU A 131 -5.55 19.44 -9.73
CA GLU A 131 -5.54 20.13 -11.02
C GLU A 131 -4.53 19.53 -11.99
N GLN A 132 -3.32 19.19 -11.52
CA GLN A 132 -2.29 18.53 -12.32
C GLN A 132 -2.80 17.21 -12.91
N TYR A 133 -3.36 16.32 -12.09
CA TYR A 133 -3.88 15.03 -12.60
C TYR A 133 -5.16 15.17 -13.43
N LEU A 134 -6.00 16.17 -13.18
CA LEU A 134 -7.23 16.41 -13.95
C LEU A 134 -6.96 17.09 -15.30
N LYS A 135 -5.92 17.93 -15.42
CA LYS A 135 -5.56 18.68 -16.63
C LYS A 135 -4.42 18.05 -17.43
N SER A 136 -3.75 17.02 -16.87
CA SER A 136 -2.54 16.43 -17.43
C SER A 136 -1.35 17.41 -17.51
N ASP A 137 -1.22 18.30 -16.53
CA ASP A 137 -0.14 19.30 -16.46
C ASP A 137 1.04 18.76 -15.65
N PHE A 138 1.81 17.86 -16.26
CA PHE A 138 3.03 17.29 -15.68
C PHE A 138 4.26 18.04 -16.18
N SER A 139 4.34 19.33 -15.86
CA SER A 139 5.38 20.24 -16.34
C SER A 139 6.76 20.07 -15.67
N SER A 140 6.94 19.08 -14.79
CA SER A 140 8.23 18.79 -14.15
C SER A 140 8.57 17.30 -14.22
N GLU A 141 9.70 16.96 -14.83
CA GLU A 141 10.36 15.67 -14.60
C GLU A 141 10.72 15.56 -13.12
N LYS A 142 9.99 14.76 -12.36
CA LYS A 142 10.45 14.35 -11.04
C LYS A 142 11.54 13.31 -11.26
N ALA A 143 12.70 13.50 -10.64
CA ALA A 143 13.71 12.44 -10.57
C ALA A 143 13.05 11.21 -9.95
N SER A 144 12.91 10.14 -10.73
CA SER A 144 12.44 8.86 -10.23
C SER A 144 13.64 8.08 -9.71
N VAL A 145 13.54 7.58 -8.48
CA VAL A 145 14.51 6.63 -7.93
C VAL A 145 13.93 5.25 -8.14
N ALA A 146 14.58 4.45 -8.99
CA ALA A 146 14.17 3.07 -9.21
C ALA A 146 14.16 2.28 -7.87
N PRO A 147 13.25 1.30 -7.71
CA PRO A 147 13.23 0.47 -6.51
C PRO A 147 14.60 -0.17 -6.24
N PHE A 148 15.15 0.02 -5.04
CA PHE A 148 16.44 -0.56 -4.65
C PHE A 148 16.36 -2.08 -4.42
N ILE A 149 15.20 -2.56 -3.96
CA ILE A 149 14.96 -3.98 -3.72
C ILE A 149 14.55 -4.62 -5.04
N THR A 150 15.42 -5.47 -5.59
CA THR A 150 15.19 -6.19 -6.84
C THR A 150 14.62 -7.59 -6.62
N VAL A 151 14.98 -8.22 -5.51
CA VAL A 151 14.51 -9.55 -5.12
C VAL A 151 12.98 -9.59 -4.94
N LYS A 152 12.39 -10.76 -5.15
CA LYS A 152 10.94 -11.06 -5.06
C LYS A 152 10.69 -12.20 -4.08
N TRP A 153 11.34 -12.13 -2.92
CA TRP A 153 11.22 -13.16 -1.89
C TRP A 153 9.83 -13.16 -1.25
N ASN A 154 9.39 -14.32 -0.80
CA ASN A 154 8.05 -14.52 -0.25
C ASN A 154 8.13 -15.22 1.13
N GLN A 155 7.00 -15.34 1.82
CA GLN A 155 6.89 -15.99 3.14
C GLN A 155 6.38 -17.43 3.07
N GLY A 156 5.90 -17.88 1.90
CA GLY A 156 5.20 -19.15 1.73
C GLY A 156 6.08 -20.33 1.33
N SER A 157 5.45 -21.34 0.73
CA SER A 157 6.06 -22.62 0.36
C SER A 157 7.40 -22.45 -0.35
N GLY A 158 8.41 -23.21 0.09
CA GLY A 158 9.78 -23.14 -0.40
C GLY A 158 10.62 -22.09 0.30
N TRP A 159 10.09 -20.89 0.54
CA TRP A 159 10.78 -19.80 1.26
C TRP A 159 10.84 -20.04 2.77
N ASN A 160 9.84 -20.73 3.30
CA ASN A 160 9.70 -21.11 4.71
C ASN A 160 10.26 -22.50 5.03
N ARG A 161 11.13 -23.08 4.19
CA ARG A 161 11.54 -24.49 4.31
C ARG A 161 12.25 -24.84 5.63
N PHE A 162 12.86 -23.87 6.29
CA PHE A 162 13.51 -24.05 7.60
C PHE A 162 12.59 -23.66 8.78
N CYS A 163 11.39 -23.15 8.51
CA CYS A 163 10.40 -22.85 9.53
C CYS A 163 9.73 -24.13 10.07
N PRO A 164 9.17 -24.13 11.28
CA PRO A 164 8.46 -25.26 11.86
C PRO A 164 7.38 -25.87 10.96
N GLU A 165 7.16 -27.18 11.10
CA GLU A 165 6.09 -27.89 10.40
C GLU A 165 4.72 -27.49 10.93
N ASP A 166 3.78 -27.29 10.01
CA ASP A 166 2.40 -26.94 10.29
C ASP A 166 1.52 -27.38 9.11
N ALA A 167 0.57 -28.27 9.37
CA ALA A 167 -0.30 -28.85 8.35
C ALA A 167 -1.20 -27.81 7.66
N ASP A 168 -1.54 -26.72 8.36
CA ASP A 168 -2.36 -25.62 7.84
C ASP A 168 -1.50 -24.53 7.15
N GLY A 169 -0.18 -24.64 7.27
CA GLY A 169 0.78 -23.72 6.68
C GLY A 169 1.13 -24.03 5.22
N PRO A 170 1.60 -23.03 4.45
CA PRO A 170 1.96 -23.22 3.05
C PRO A 170 3.13 -24.18 2.91
N GLY A 171 2.94 -25.26 2.14
CA GLY A 171 3.95 -26.30 1.97
C GLY A 171 4.17 -27.16 3.22
N GLY A 172 3.22 -27.17 4.16
CA GLY A 172 3.30 -27.95 5.40
C GLY A 172 4.18 -27.32 6.48
N ARG A 173 4.41 -26.01 6.41
CA ARG A 173 5.24 -25.25 7.36
C ARG A 173 4.61 -23.89 7.66
N VAL A 174 4.87 -23.35 8.84
CA VAL A 174 4.45 -21.98 9.18
C VAL A 174 5.08 -20.98 8.21
N TYR A 175 4.44 -19.82 8.01
CA TYR A 175 5.01 -18.75 7.19
C TYR A 175 6.34 -18.26 7.77
N ALA A 176 7.28 -17.85 6.91
CA ALA A 176 8.51 -17.17 7.36
C ALA A 176 8.22 -15.84 8.08
N GLY A 177 7.10 -15.21 7.75
CA GLY A 177 6.62 -13.98 8.38
C GLY A 177 6.99 -12.72 7.60
N CYS A 178 6.04 -11.80 7.50
CA CYS A 178 6.19 -10.58 6.70
C CYS A 178 7.32 -9.66 7.20
N VAL A 179 7.57 -9.62 8.51
CA VAL A 179 8.66 -8.82 9.10
C VAL A 179 10.01 -9.39 8.67
N ALA A 180 10.19 -10.71 8.76
CA ALA A 180 11.40 -11.40 8.34
C ALA A 180 11.66 -11.20 6.83
N VAL A 181 10.63 -11.37 6.00
CA VAL A 181 10.73 -11.13 4.55
C VAL A 181 11.08 -9.67 4.25
N SER A 182 10.47 -8.71 4.94
CA SER A 182 10.77 -7.28 4.75
C SER A 182 12.21 -6.95 5.15
N MET A 183 12.68 -7.50 6.27
CA MET A 183 14.06 -7.35 6.74
C MET A 183 15.05 -7.95 5.73
N ALA A 184 14.86 -9.20 5.34
CA ALA A 184 15.75 -9.90 4.41
C ALA A 184 15.82 -9.19 3.05
N GLN A 185 14.67 -8.81 2.48
CA GLN A 185 14.64 -8.05 1.22
C GLN A 185 15.33 -6.68 1.35
N SER A 186 15.23 -6.01 2.50
CA SER A 186 15.97 -4.76 2.75
C SER A 186 17.48 -5.00 2.83
N MET A 187 17.91 -6.09 3.46
CA MET A 187 19.33 -6.48 3.53
C MET A 187 19.91 -6.80 2.16
N SER A 188 19.10 -7.35 1.24
CA SER A 188 19.54 -7.69 -0.13
C SER A 188 20.05 -6.47 -0.92
N VAL A 189 19.61 -5.26 -0.57
CA VAL A 189 20.07 -4.00 -1.21
C VAL A 189 21.57 -3.81 -1.02
N TYR A 190 22.08 -4.11 0.18
CA TYR A 190 23.49 -3.96 0.51
C TYR A 190 24.26 -5.29 0.49
N LYS A 191 23.55 -6.42 0.34
CA LYS A 191 24.12 -7.76 0.45
C LYS A 191 25.00 -7.90 1.68
N HIS A 192 24.43 -7.57 2.84
CA HIS A 192 25.16 -7.52 4.10
C HIS A 192 24.32 -8.09 5.26
N PRO A 193 24.93 -8.84 6.20
CA PRO A 193 26.36 -9.16 6.31
C PRO A 193 26.78 -10.41 5.53
N ASP A 194 28.09 -10.56 5.28
CA ASP A 194 28.65 -11.82 4.77
C ASP A 194 28.64 -12.91 5.86
N VAL A 195 28.87 -12.52 7.11
CA VAL A 195 28.78 -13.41 8.29
C VAL A 195 27.96 -12.71 9.36
N GLY A 196 27.00 -13.40 9.94
CA GLY A 196 26.18 -12.86 11.01
C GLY A 196 26.95 -12.61 12.32
N VAL A 197 26.25 -12.11 13.34
CA VAL A 197 26.84 -11.84 14.65
C VAL A 197 25.93 -12.40 15.75
N GLY A 198 26.53 -13.18 16.65
CA GLY A 198 25.84 -13.73 17.82
C GLY A 198 24.82 -14.81 17.47
N GLU A 199 23.95 -15.09 18.43
CA GLU A 199 22.87 -16.08 18.32
C GLU A 199 21.64 -15.56 19.05
N SER A 200 20.46 -16.02 18.66
CA SER A 200 19.23 -15.80 19.43
C SER A 200 18.30 -17.00 19.34
N GLY A 201 17.32 -17.03 20.23
CA GLY A 201 16.27 -18.02 20.20
C GLY A 201 15.17 -17.71 21.20
N TYR A 202 13.99 -18.24 20.95
CA TYR A 202 12.80 -18.04 21.78
C TYR A 202 11.89 -19.27 21.74
N SER A 203 11.05 -19.40 22.77
CA SER A 203 10.02 -20.46 22.81
C SER A 203 8.80 -20.03 21.99
N ALA A 204 8.54 -20.74 20.89
CA ALA A 204 7.45 -20.50 19.94
C ALA A 204 6.20 -21.35 20.26
N GLY A 205 5.79 -21.39 21.53
CA GLY A 205 4.60 -22.14 21.96
C GLY A 205 4.67 -23.63 21.57
N GLU A 206 3.66 -24.08 20.83
CA GLU A 206 3.54 -25.49 20.37
C GLU A 206 4.62 -25.90 19.37
N TYR A 207 5.29 -24.94 18.72
CA TYR A 207 6.38 -25.20 17.77
C TYR A 207 7.75 -25.39 18.45
N GLY A 208 7.81 -25.35 19.78
CA GLY A 208 9.04 -25.60 20.54
C GLY A 208 9.99 -24.40 20.59
N TYR A 209 11.26 -24.66 20.92
CA TYR A 209 12.29 -23.63 20.96
C TYR A 209 12.91 -23.45 19.58
N LEU A 210 12.89 -22.22 19.07
CA LEU A 210 13.52 -21.85 17.80
C LEU A 210 14.79 -21.07 18.09
N SER A 211 15.84 -21.30 17.30
CA SER A 211 17.14 -20.65 17.50
C SER A 211 17.91 -20.54 16.20
N ALA A 212 18.77 -19.52 16.11
CA ALA A 212 19.69 -19.31 15.01
C ALA A 212 21.02 -18.80 15.54
N ASN A 213 22.12 -19.42 15.09
CA ASN A 213 23.48 -18.94 15.35
C ASN A 213 23.98 -18.19 14.12
N TYR A 214 23.80 -16.88 14.13
CA TYR A 214 24.20 -15.99 13.04
C TYR A 214 25.73 -15.92 12.93
N GLY A 215 26.44 -15.97 14.06
CA GLY A 215 27.90 -15.88 14.13
C GLY A 215 28.65 -17.03 13.47
N GLU A 216 27.99 -18.17 13.28
CA GLU A 216 28.51 -19.34 12.56
C GLU A 216 27.95 -19.48 11.14
N THR A 217 27.20 -18.48 10.66
CA THR A 217 26.52 -18.53 9.35
C THR A 217 27.14 -17.55 8.36
N GLU A 218 27.61 -18.09 7.23
CA GLU A 218 28.03 -17.32 6.06
C GLU A 218 26.86 -17.15 5.08
N TYR A 219 26.43 -15.91 4.84
CA TYR A 219 25.37 -15.57 3.91
C TYR A 219 25.94 -15.34 2.52
N ASN A 220 25.86 -16.37 1.69
CA ASN A 220 26.33 -16.33 0.30
C ASN A 220 25.32 -15.61 -0.61
N TRP A 221 25.30 -14.27 -0.55
CA TRP A 221 24.32 -13.44 -1.27
C TRP A 221 24.24 -13.70 -2.77
N ASP A 222 25.36 -14.01 -3.43
CA ASP A 222 25.39 -14.28 -4.87
C ASP A 222 24.79 -15.64 -5.25
N LEU A 223 24.57 -16.53 -4.28
CA LEU A 223 23.89 -17.80 -4.48
C LEU A 223 22.39 -17.73 -4.17
N MET A 224 21.91 -16.61 -3.61
CA MET A 224 20.49 -16.38 -3.36
C MET A 224 19.80 -15.98 -4.65
N SER A 225 18.90 -16.82 -5.15
CA SER A 225 18.05 -16.46 -6.29
C SER A 225 17.18 -15.25 -5.97
N GLU A 226 17.06 -14.35 -6.94
CA GLU A 226 16.24 -13.15 -6.79
C GLU A 226 14.74 -13.47 -6.78
N THR A 227 14.30 -14.52 -7.49
CA THR A 227 12.87 -14.74 -7.76
C THR A 227 12.33 -16.10 -7.35
N THR A 228 13.19 -17.06 -7.02
CA THR A 228 12.79 -18.43 -6.63
C THR A 228 13.35 -18.81 -5.28
N SER A 229 12.62 -19.62 -4.52
CA SER A 229 13.14 -20.10 -3.23
C SER A 229 14.29 -21.09 -3.45
N ASP A 230 15.35 -20.95 -2.67
CA ASP A 230 16.47 -21.89 -2.54
C ASP A 230 16.89 -21.98 -1.07
N ASP A 231 17.92 -22.78 -0.78
CA ASP A 231 18.36 -22.97 0.59
C ASP A 231 19.05 -21.72 1.17
N TYR A 232 19.66 -20.87 0.34
CA TYR A 232 20.37 -19.67 0.79
C TYR A 232 19.38 -18.59 1.23
N ASN A 233 18.40 -18.26 0.38
CA ASN A 233 17.41 -17.24 0.72
C ASN A 233 16.44 -17.71 1.81
N ALA A 234 16.07 -18.99 1.84
CA ALA A 234 15.22 -19.51 2.89
C ALA A 234 15.93 -19.56 4.26
N LEU A 235 17.24 -19.84 4.30
CA LEU A 235 18.02 -19.80 5.54
C LEU A 235 18.08 -18.37 6.09
N LEU A 236 18.36 -17.38 5.23
CA LEU A 236 18.33 -15.97 5.61
C LEU A 236 16.96 -15.58 6.17
N LEU A 237 15.87 -15.97 5.50
CA LEU A 237 14.50 -15.69 5.95
C LEU A 237 14.22 -16.29 7.33
N TYR A 238 14.62 -17.54 7.56
CA TYR A 238 14.49 -18.17 8.87
C TYR A 238 15.28 -17.44 9.96
N HIS A 239 16.53 -17.06 9.67
CA HIS A 239 17.37 -16.30 10.61
C HIS A 239 16.78 -14.92 10.92
N CYS A 240 16.30 -14.19 9.91
CA CYS A 240 15.58 -12.93 10.13
C CYS A 240 14.34 -13.15 11.02
N ALA A 241 13.60 -14.25 10.84
CA ALA A 241 12.43 -14.57 11.65
C ALA A 241 12.79 -14.87 13.11
N VAL A 242 13.89 -15.59 13.37
CA VAL A 242 14.35 -15.90 14.73
C VAL A 242 14.88 -14.66 15.47
N SER A 243 15.28 -13.63 14.72
CA SER A 243 15.87 -12.41 15.27
C SER A 243 14.87 -11.37 15.79
N VAL A 244 13.57 -11.51 15.50
CA VAL A 244 12.53 -10.50 15.76
C VAL A 244 11.44 -10.97 16.73
#